data_AF-A0A2D1KSG8-F1
#
_entry.id   AF-A0A2D1KSG8-F1
#
_cell.length_a   1.000
_cell.length_b   1.000
_cell.length_c   1.000
_cell.angle_alpha   90.00
_cell.angle_beta   90.00
_cell.angle_gamma   90.00
#
_symmetry.space_group_name_H-M   'P 1'
#
loop_
_entity.id
_entity.type
_entity.pdbx_description
1 polymer ?
#
loop_
_entity_poly.entity_id
_entity_poly.type
_entity_poly.pdbx_seq_one_letter_code
_entity_poly.pdbx_strand_id
1 'polypeptide(L)'
;MTREQLLDFLMGKRQATAGVADAQQNLSADQEALVNGKKKFRKINIVLIILAVLSGVTMDTIVDFGGPIVFGGLAIALWIYRKNHYIQPASEAIEKDKIAVQQALEDPVYVQGADGFPEKFYNYWDALRLWKLVNENRATSLQEAFNLLETQHFQEDQLSMQAEMNSLQADIATNSKIAAVASTVTAFNTTRK
;
A
#
# COMPACT_ATOMS: atom_id res chain seq x y z
N MET A 1 -23.85 26.74 20.34
CA MET A 1 -23.02 25.61 20.83
C MET A 1 -21.80 26.21 21.48
N THR A 2 -21.47 25.84 22.72
CA THR A 2 -20.24 26.28 23.38
C THR A 2 -19.04 25.45 22.88
N ARG A 3 -17.82 25.91 23.14
CA ARG A 3 -16.58 25.20 22.74
C ARG A 3 -16.50 23.80 23.34
N GLU A 4 -16.85 23.65 24.61
CA GLU A 4 -16.86 22.37 25.31
C GLU A 4 -17.88 21.42 24.68
N GLN A 5 -19.10 21.91 24.41
CA GLN A 5 -20.12 21.15 23.68
C GLN A 5 -19.63 20.70 22.29
N LEU A 6 -18.87 21.56 21.59
CA LEU A 6 -18.30 21.25 20.28
C LEU A 6 -17.21 20.16 20.36
N LEU A 7 -16.34 20.23 21.37
CA LEU A 7 -15.31 19.22 21.61
C LEU A 7 -15.93 17.87 21.98
N ASP A 8 -16.95 17.87 22.85
CA ASP A 8 -17.67 16.65 23.23
C ASP A 8 -18.40 16.04 22.04
N PHE A 9 -19.03 16.88 21.21
CA PHE A 9 -19.67 16.44 19.97
C PHE A 9 -18.68 15.76 19.01
N LEU A 10 -17.53 16.42 18.73
CA LEU A 10 -16.49 15.85 17.86
C LEU A 10 -15.88 14.58 18.45
N MET A 11 -15.75 14.50 19.78
CA MET A 11 -15.27 13.31 20.45
C MET A 11 -16.27 12.15 20.34
N GLY A 12 -17.56 12.41 20.47
CA GLY A 12 -18.62 11.43 20.24
C GLY A 12 -18.62 10.91 18.81
N LYS A 13 -18.47 11.81 17.82
CA LYS A 13 -18.33 11.42 16.40
C LYS A 13 -17.09 10.56 16.16
N ARG A 14 -15.94 10.92 16.78
CA ARG A 14 -14.72 10.12 16.72
C ARG A 14 -14.93 8.71 17.30
N GLN A 15 -15.57 8.60 18.46
CA GLN A 15 -15.86 7.29 19.07
C GLN A 15 -16.75 6.43 18.18
N ALA A 16 -17.77 7.02 17.55
CA ALA A 16 -18.64 6.30 16.61
C ALA A 16 -17.89 5.74 15.39
N THR A 17 -16.87 6.45 14.92
CA THR A 17 -16.03 6.01 13.79
C THR A 17 -14.86 5.09 14.16
N ALA A 18 -14.62 4.84 15.45
CA ALA A 18 -13.42 4.14 15.92
C ALA A 18 -13.39 2.67 15.49
N GLY A 19 -14.53 1.97 15.52
CA GLY A 19 -14.61 0.56 15.08
C GLY A 19 -14.30 0.40 13.59
N VAL A 20 -14.78 1.32 12.75
CA VAL A 20 -14.45 1.36 11.32
C VAL A 20 -12.97 1.63 11.11
N ALA A 21 -12.38 2.55 11.87
CA ALA A 21 -10.97 2.87 11.75
C ALA A 21 -10.04 1.72 12.16
N ASP A 22 -10.39 0.99 13.23
CA ASP A 22 -9.64 -0.20 13.65
C ASP A 22 -9.68 -1.29 12.57
N ALA A 23 -10.86 -1.57 12.02
CA ALA A 23 -11.02 -2.52 10.92
C ALA A 23 -10.25 -2.09 9.66
N GLN A 24 -10.26 -0.80 9.31
CA GLN A 24 -9.49 -0.26 8.18
C GLN A 24 -7.98 -0.32 8.43
N GLN A 25 -7.54 -0.12 9.67
CA GLN A 25 -6.14 -0.21 10.04
C GLN A 25 -5.62 -1.64 9.91
N ASN A 26 -6.39 -2.63 10.39
CA ASN A 26 -6.06 -4.05 10.22
C ASN A 26 -6.00 -4.44 8.73
N LEU A 27 -6.99 -4.02 7.95
CA LEU A 27 -7.00 -4.20 6.50
C LEU A 27 -5.75 -3.63 5.82
N SER A 28 -5.34 -2.43 6.22
CA SER A 28 -4.16 -1.76 5.67
C SER A 28 -2.86 -2.48 6.04
N ALA A 29 -2.75 -2.95 7.28
CA ALA A 29 -1.61 -3.74 7.76
C ALA A 29 -1.47 -5.06 6.98
N ASP A 30 -2.59 -5.74 6.72
CA ASP A 30 -2.60 -6.99 5.97
C ASP A 30 -2.32 -6.78 4.46
N GLN A 31 -2.80 -5.68 3.89
CA GLN A 31 -2.41 -5.25 2.54
C GLN A 31 -0.90 -4.98 2.44
N GLU A 32 -0.32 -4.31 3.44
CA GLU A 32 1.11 -4.08 3.50
C GLU A 32 1.88 -5.40 3.67
N ALA A 33 1.40 -6.30 4.52
CA ALA A 33 1.95 -7.64 4.69
C ALA A 33 1.93 -8.44 3.37
N LEU A 34 0.87 -8.32 2.57
CA LEU A 34 0.79 -8.92 1.24
C LEU A 34 1.80 -8.31 0.26
N VAL A 35 1.92 -6.98 0.21
CA VAL A 35 2.89 -6.29 -0.64
C VAL A 35 4.32 -6.69 -0.27
N ASN A 36 4.62 -6.71 1.03
CA ASN A 36 5.90 -7.13 1.57
C ASN A 36 6.15 -8.61 1.30
N GLY A 37 5.15 -9.48 1.46
CA GLY A 37 5.19 -10.91 1.13
C GLY A 37 5.47 -11.18 -0.35
N LYS A 38 4.87 -10.41 -1.26
CA LYS A 38 5.14 -10.49 -2.71
C LYS A 38 6.57 -10.06 -3.06
N LYS A 39 7.09 -9.04 -2.39
CA LYS A 39 8.48 -8.57 -2.55
C LYS A 39 9.48 -9.52 -1.88
N LYS A 40 9.09 -10.21 -0.82
CA LYS A 40 9.93 -11.14 -0.06
C LYS A 40 10.46 -12.22 -0.99
N PHE A 41 11.76 -12.52 -0.85
CA PHE A 41 12.48 -13.51 -1.65
C PHE A 41 12.50 -13.26 -3.18
N ARG A 42 11.95 -12.15 -3.70
CA ARG A 42 11.95 -11.87 -5.15
C ARG A 42 13.38 -11.81 -5.71
N LYS A 43 14.28 -11.09 -5.06
CA LYS A 43 15.69 -10.97 -5.47
C LYS A 43 16.41 -12.31 -5.41
N ILE A 44 16.18 -13.09 -4.34
CA ILE A 44 16.80 -14.40 -4.14
C ILE A 44 16.32 -15.39 -5.20
N ASN A 45 15.02 -15.43 -5.50
CA ASN A 45 14.49 -16.27 -6.58
C ASN A 45 15.04 -15.89 -7.95
N ILE A 46 15.20 -14.60 -8.26
CA ILE A 46 15.82 -14.16 -9.52
C ILE A 46 17.27 -14.65 -9.61
N VAL A 47 18.06 -14.52 -8.55
CA VAL A 47 19.45 -14.99 -8.51
C VAL A 47 19.52 -16.50 -8.71
N LEU A 48 18.65 -17.28 -8.06
CA LEU A 48 18.60 -18.74 -8.23
C LEU A 48 18.24 -19.16 -9.66
N ILE A 49 17.31 -18.44 -10.31
CA ILE A 49 16.98 -18.68 -11.72
C ILE A 49 18.18 -18.37 -12.63
N ILE A 50 18.88 -17.26 -12.39
CA ILE A 50 20.10 -16.93 -13.16
C ILE A 50 21.17 -18.00 -12.98
N LEU A 51 21.40 -18.47 -11.74
CA LEU A 51 22.35 -19.55 -11.46
C LEU A 51 21.95 -20.88 -12.12
N ALA A 52 20.65 -21.21 -12.13
CA ALA A 52 20.14 -22.37 -12.84
C ALA A 52 20.44 -22.30 -14.34
N VAL A 53 20.19 -21.15 -14.97
CA VAL A 53 20.49 -20.94 -16.41
C VAL A 53 21.99 -20.98 -16.68
N LEU A 54 22.80 -20.27 -15.89
CA LEU A 54 24.26 -20.23 -16.07
C LEU A 54 24.88 -21.63 -15.94
N SER A 55 24.45 -22.41 -14.96
CA SER A 55 24.93 -23.79 -14.79
C SER A 55 24.54 -24.70 -15.96
N GLY A 56 23.41 -24.43 -16.62
CA GLY A 56 22.97 -25.18 -17.80
C GLY A 56 23.70 -24.80 -19.09
N VAL A 57 24.19 -23.57 -19.21
CA VAL A 57 24.93 -23.08 -20.39
C VAL A 57 26.37 -23.62 -20.44
N THR A 58 26.98 -23.90 -19.28
CA THR A 58 28.34 -24.47 -19.19
C THR A 58 28.37 -25.99 -19.38
N MET A 59 27.28 -26.61 -19.84
CA MET A 59 27.16 -28.06 -19.97
C MET A 59 27.60 -28.58 -21.32
N ASP A 60 28.68 -29.38 -21.33
CA ASP A 60 29.12 -30.12 -22.51
C ASP A 60 28.51 -31.54 -22.59
N THR A 61 27.83 -32.05 -21.54
CA THR A 61 27.27 -33.42 -21.54
C THR A 61 25.92 -33.56 -20.81
N ILE A 62 25.14 -34.58 -21.20
CA ILE A 62 23.77 -34.90 -20.73
C ILE A 62 23.75 -35.43 -19.27
N VAL A 63 24.91 -35.69 -18.65
CA VAL A 63 24.97 -36.28 -17.29
C VAL A 63 25.07 -35.20 -16.21
N ASP A 64 25.31 -33.94 -16.59
CA ASP A 64 25.73 -32.90 -15.65
C ASP A 64 24.57 -32.07 -15.06
N PHE A 65 23.30 -32.42 -15.34
CA PHE A 65 22.07 -31.68 -14.96
C PHE A 65 21.90 -31.35 -13.45
N GLY A 66 22.81 -31.75 -12.58
CA GLY A 66 22.77 -31.45 -11.14
C GLY A 66 22.62 -29.96 -10.83
N GLY A 67 23.37 -29.08 -11.52
CA GLY A 67 23.31 -27.63 -11.29
C GLY A 67 21.91 -27.02 -11.55
N PRO A 68 21.38 -27.13 -12.78
CA PRO A 68 20.06 -26.60 -13.13
C PRO A 68 18.92 -27.19 -12.29
N ILE A 69 18.98 -28.49 -11.98
CA ILE A 69 17.96 -29.17 -11.16
C ILE A 69 18.00 -28.66 -9.72
N VAL A 70 19.18 -28.50 -9.13
CA VAL A 70 19.32 -28.03 -7.74
C VAL A 70 18.87 -26.57 -7.61
N PHE A 71 19.40 -25.66 -8.44
CA PHE A 71 19.05 -24.23 -8.35
C PHE A 71 17.62 -23.95 -8.79
N GLY A 72 17.14 -24.64 -9.84
CA GLY A 72 15.76 -24.56 -10.30
C GLY A 72 14.78 -25.12 -9.27
N GLY A 73 15.10 -26.27 -8.68
CA GLY A 73 14.31 -26.89 -7.60
C GLY A 73 14.23 -26.00 -6.36
N LEU A 74 15.34 -25.40 -5.94
CA LEU A 74 15.38 -24.42 -4.85
C LEU A 74 14.54 -23.18 -5.15
N ALA A 75 14.58 -22.65 -6.37
CA ALA A 75 13.77 -21.51 -6.78
C ALA A 75 12.26 -21.84 -6.73
N ILE A 76 11.87 -23.02 -7.20
CA ILE A 76 10.48 -23.49 -7.15
C ILE A 76 10.04 -23.70 -5.69
N ALA A 77 10.86 -24.35 -4.87
CA ALA A 77 10.56 -24.58 -3.47
C ALA A 77 10.38 -23.26 -2.69
N LEU A 78 11.26 -22.28 -2.90
CA LEU A 78 11.13 -20.95 -2.31
C LEU A 78 9.91 -20.19 -2.83
N TRP A 79 9.56 -20.34 -4.10
CA TRP A 79 8.34 -19.76 -4.66
C TRP A 79 7.07 -20.33 -4.02
N ILE A 80 7.00 -21.66 -3.87
CA ILE A 80 5.89 -22.35 -3.19
C ILE A 80 5.82 -21.93 -1.72
N TYR A 81 6.94 -21.97 -0.99
CA TYR A 81 7.01 -21.57 0.41
C TYR A 81 6.55 -20.12 0.61
N ARG A 82 7.02 -19.21 -0.25
CA ARG A 82 6.58 -17.82 -0.23
C ARG A 82 5.08 -17.69 -0.45
N LYS A 83 4.54 -18.41 -1.44
CA LYS A 83 3.10 -18.37 -1.77
C LYS A 83 2.27 -18.83 -0.57
N ASN A 84 2.59 -19.98 0.00
CA ASN A 84 1.77 -20.61 1.03
C ASN A 84 1.92 -19.93 2.41
N HIS A 85 3.10 -19.41 2.75
CA HIS A 85 3.33 -18.87 4.10
C HIS A 85 3.18 -17.35 4.21
N TYR A 86 3.28 -16.60 3.11
CA TYR A 86 3.23 -15.13 3.16
C TYR A 86 2.15 -14.51 2.30
N ILE A 87 1.84 -15.09 1.12
CA ILE A 87 0.90 -14.48 0.19
C ILE A 87 -0.53 -14.96 0.49
N GLN A 88 -0.72 -16.27 0.59
CA GLN A 88 -2.03 -16.89 0.84
C GLN A 88 -2.67 -16.46 2.17
N PRO A 89 -1.99 -16.56 3.33
CA PRO A 89 -2.60 -16.15 4.59
C PRO A 89 -2.92 -14.66 4.61
N ALA A 90 -2.05 -13.82 4.04
CA ALA A 90 -2.31 -12.38 3.94
C ALA A 90 -3.50 -12.07 3.01
N SER A 91 -3.69 -12.82 1.91
CA SER A 91 -4.86 -12.62 1.05
C SER A 91 -6.17 -13.06 1.72
N GLU A 92 -6.16 -14.17 2.45
CA GLU A 92 -7.32 -14.65 3.20
C GLU A 92 -7.66 -13.68 4.34
N ALA A 93 -6.65 -13.15 5.04
CA ALA A 93 -6.83 -12.15 6.08
C ALA A 93 -7.41 -10.82 5.52
N ILE A 94 -6.93 -10.35 4.35
CA ILE A 94 -7.53 -9.18 3.66
C ILE A 94 -9.01 -9.40 3.34
N GLU A 95 -9.42 -10.59 2.90
CA GLU A 95 -10.82 -10.86 2.60
C GLU A 95 -11.68 -10.82 3.87
N LYS A 96 -11.19 -11.41 4.95
CA LYS A 96 -11.84 -11.34 6.26
C LYS A 96 -11.94 -9.89 6.77
N ASP A 97 -10.88 -9.11 6.62
CA ASP A 97 -10.84 -7.72 7.10
C ASP A 97 -11.73 -6.81 6.26
N LYS A 98 -11.90 -7.08 4.96
CA LYS A 98 -12.91 -6.38 4.13
C LYS A 98 -14.32 -6.62 4.66
N ILE A 99 -14.62 -7.85 5.05
CA ILE A 99 -15.92 -8.19 5.66
C ILE A 99 -16.05 -7.48 7.01
N ALA A 100 -14.99 -7.44 7.83
CA ALA A 100 -15.00 -6.73 9.10
C ALA A 100 -15.22 -5.21 8.93
N VAL A 101 -14.60 -4.58 7.93
CA VAL A 101 -14.86 -3.18 7.58
C VAL A 101 -16.32 -2.98 7.16
N GLN A 102 -16.85 -3.86 6.31
CA GLN A 102 -18.25 -3.77 5.88
C GLN A 102 -19.22 -3.90 7.06
N GLN A 103 -18.96 -4.84 7.97
CA GLN A 103 -19.73 -5.01 9.20
C GLN A 103 -19.64 -3.78 10.11
N ALA A 104 -18.46 -3.16 10.22
CA ALA A 104 -18.27 -1.94 11.01
C ALA A 104 -19.00 -0.73 10.41
N LEU A 105 -19.12 -0.66 9.08
CA LEU A 105 -19.91 0.37 8.39
C LEU A 105 -21.42 0.17 8.57
N GLU A 106 -21.86 -1.07 8.75
CA GLU A 106 -23.26 -1.43 9.03
C GLU A 106 -23.62 -1.35 10.51
N ASP A 107 -22.64 -1.10 11.39
CA ASP A 107 -22.86 -0.97 12.84
C ASP A 107 -23.84 0.18 13.12
N PRO A 108 -24.94 -0.07 13.86
CA PRO A 108 -25.88 0.97 14.27
C PRO A 108 -25.21 2.18 14.92
N VAL A 109 -24.11 2.00 15.64
CA VAL A 109 -23.35 3.11 16.27
C VAL A 109 -22.73 4.03 15.22
N TYR A 110 -22.20 3.46 14.15
CA TYR A 110 -21.63 4.21 13.03
C TYR A 110 -22.74 4.89 12.20
N VAL A 111 -23.80 4.15 11.86
CA VAL A 111 -24.91 4.66 11.04
C VAL A 111 -25.64 5.82 11.74
N GLN A 112 -26.00 5.66 13.02
CA GLN A 112 -26.63 6.74 13.80
C GLN A 112 -25.64 7.87 14.09
N GLY A 113 -24.35 7.53 14.19
CA GLY A 113 -23.26 8.48 14.37
C GLY A 113 -23.06 9.41 13.16
N ALA A 114 -23.53 9.06 11.97
CA ALA A 114 -23.43 9.89 10.77
C ALA A 114 -24.41 11.07 10.79
N ASP A 115 -25.52 10.98 11.54
CA ASP A 115 -26.59 11.98 11.53
C ASP A 115 -26.08 13.38 11.93
N GLY A 116 -26.39 14.37 11.09
CA GLY A 116 -26.01 15.76 11.31
C GLY A 116 -24.50 16.05 11.19
N PHE A 117 -23.72 15.13 10.62
CA PHE A 117 -22.30 15.32 10.34
C PHE A 117 -22.03 15.17 8.83
N PRO A 118 -21.21 16.02 8.19
CA PRO A 118 -20.93 15.88 6.77
C PRO A 118 -20.20 14.57 6.47
N GLU A 119 -20.75 13.76 5.58
CA GLU A 119 -20.22 12.44 5.18
C GLU A 119 -18.76 12.53 4.71
N LYS A 120 -18.41 13.61 3.99
CA LYS A 120 -17.04 13.89 3.51
C LYS A 120 -15.99 13.84 4.62
N PHE A 121 -16.34 14.27 5.84
CA PHE A 121 -15.42 14.30 6.98
C PHE A 121 -15.72 13.17 7.99
N TYR A 122 -16.70 12.30 7.71
CA TYR A 122 -17.17 11.28 8.64
C TYR A 122 -16.25 10.05 8.65
N ASN A 123 -15.03 10.29 9.12
CA ASN A 123 -14.04 9.28 9.39
C ASN A 123 -13.30 9.62 10.70
N TYR A 124 -12.62 8.63 11.27
CA TYR A 124 -11.94 8.79 12.55
C TYR A 124 -10.84 9.84 12.55
N TRP A 125 -10.05 9.91 11.47
CA TRP A 125 -8.89 10.77 11.39
C TRP A 125 -9.27 12.24 11.19
N ASP A 126 -10.30 12.52 10.41
CA ASP A 126 -10.86 13.85 10.19
C ASP A 126 -11.62 14.32 11.43
N ALA A 127 -12.42 13.47 12.08
CA ALA A 127 -13.03 13.81 13.37
C ALA A 127 -11.96 14.18 14.42
N LEU A 128 -10.83 13.47 14.45
CA LEU A 128 -9.68 13.79 15.30
C LEU A 128 -9.02 15.12 14.89
N ARG A 129 -8.80 15.36 13.59
CA ARG A 129 -8.20 16.61 13.09
C ARG A 129 -9.09 17.80 13.43
N LEU A 130 -10.40 17.69 13.24
CA LEU A 130 -11.38 18.72 13.62
C LEU A 130 -11.37 18.97 15.12
N TRP A 131 -11.34 17.91 15.93
CA TRP A 131 -11.23 18.04 17.38
C TRP A 131 -9.96 18.81 17.78
N LYS A 132 -8.82 18.51 17.16
CA LYS A 132 -7.55 19.23 17.39
C LYS A 132 -7.65 20.70 16.99
N LEU A 133 -8.24 21.02 15.83
CA LEU A 133 -8.41 22.40 15.37
C LEU A 133 -9.20 23.25 16.38
N VAL A 134 -10.27 22.69 16.95
CA VAL A 134 -11.08 23.37 17.98
C VAL A 134 -10.36 23.41 19.34
N ASN A 135 -9.66 22.33 19.70
CA ASN A 135 -8.92 22.23 20.95
C ASN A 135 -7.70 23.18 20.98
N GLU A 136 -7.09 23.45 19.83
CA GLU A 136 -5.96 24.38 19.68
C GLU A 136 -6.41 25.84 19.46
N ASN A 137 -7.71 26.15 19.57
CA ASN A 137 -8.29 27.47 19.26
C ASN A 137 -8.03 27.95 17.82
N ARG A 138 -7.71 27.04 16.90
CA ARG A 138 -7.51 27.35 15.47
C ARG A 138 -8.83 27.48 14.73
N ALA A 139 -9.90 26.91 15.28
CA ALA A 139 -11.27 27.09 14.84
C ALA A 139 -12.17 27.34 16.05
N THR A 140 -13.03 28.35 15.96
CA THR A 140 -14.00 28.73 17.00
C THR A 140 -15.39 28.15 16.74
N SER A 141 -15.64 27.71 15.51
CA SER A 141 -16.90 27.09 15.08
C SER A 141 -16.65 25.81 14.28
N LEU A 142 -17.67 24.95 14.20
CA LEU A 142 -17.64 23.72 13.42
C LEU A 142 -17.41 24.02 11.91
N GLN A 143 -18.05 25.08 11.40
CA GLN A 143 -17.91 25.49 10.01
C GLN A 143 -16.49 25.97 9.68
N GLU A 144 -15.89 26.76 10.57
CA GLU A 144 -14.50 27.19 10.43
C GLU A 144 -13.54 25.99 10.48
N ALA A 145 -13.80 25.03 11.38
CA ALA A 145 -13.00 23.80 11.46
C ALA A 145 -13.08 22.97 10.16
N PHE A 146 -14.27 22.82 9.58
CA PHE A 146 -14.44 22.13 8.30
C PHE A 146 -13.73 22.84 7.14
N ASN A 147 -13.87 24.17 7.03
CA ASN A 147 -13.22 24.94 5.97
C ASN A 147 -11.69 24.84 6.06
N LEU A 148 -11.15 24.88 7.28
CA LEU A 148 -9.71 24.72 7.52
C LEU A 148 -9.24 23.31 7.17
N LEU A 149 -10.00 22.29 7.57
CA LEU A 149 -9.68 20.90 7.21
C LEU A 149 -9.74 20.68 5.70
N GLU A 150 -10.73 21.24 5.00
CA GLU A 150 -10.84 21.18 3.55
C GLU A 150 -9.67 21.85 2.85
N THR A 151 -9.22 23.00 3.37
CA THR A 151 -8.03 23.67 2.87
C THR A 151 -6.78 22.82 3.06
N GLN A 152 -6.67 22.10 4.19
CA GLN A 152 -5.56 21.18 4.43
C GLN A 152 -5.57 20.01 3.45
N HIS A 153 -6.72 19.37 3.25
CA HIS A 153 -6.88 18.29 2.26
C HIS A 153 -6.49 18.75 0.85
N PHE A 154 -6.94 19.93 0.43
CA PHE A 154 -6.60 20.48 -0.88
C PHE A 154 -5.08 20.71 -1.05
N GLN A 155 -4.39 21.14 0.01
CA GLN A 155 -2.93 21.29 -0.01
C GLN A 155 -2.21 19.93 -0.04
N GLU A 156 -2.68 18.96 0.75
CA GLU A 156 -2.16 17.59 0.76
C GLU A 156 -2.31 16.94 -0.63
N ASP A 157 -3.45 17.14 -1.30
CA ASP A 157 -3.70 16.65 -2.67
C ASP A 157 -2.78 17.29 -3.70
N GLN A 158 -2.53 18.60 -3.62
CA GLN A 158 -1.58 19.25 -4.53
C GLN A 158 -0.15 18.72 -4.38
N LEU A 159 0.28 18.49 -3.13
CA LEU A 159 1.60 17.94 -2.85
C LEU A 159 1.72 16.49 -3.34
N SER A 160 0.68 15.67 -3.17
CA SER A 160 0.68 14.28 -3.63
C SER A 160 0.72 14.19 -5.16
N MET A 161 -0.07 15.00 -5.86
CA MET A 161 -0.01 15.11 -7.34
C MET A 161 1.38 15.55 -7.82
N GLN A 162 2.01 16.51 -7.14
CA GLN A 162 3.37 16.94 -7.50
C GLN A 162 4.41 15.83 -7.26
N ALA A 163 4.31 15.11 -6.14
CA ALA A 163 5.18 13.97 -5.86
C ALA A 163 5.00 12.86 -6.90
N GLU A 164 3.76 12.58 -7.31
CA GLU A 164 3.45 11.61 -8.36
C GLU A 164 4.07 12.03 -9.70
N MET A 165 3.89 13.27 -10.14
CA MET A 165 4.51 13.79 -11.37
C MET A 165 6.04 13.67 -11.34
N ASN A 166 6.67 13.96 -10.20
CA ASN A 166 8.11 13.80 -10.02
C ASN A 166 8.55 12.33 -10.11
N SER A 167 7.78 11.42 -9.50
CA SER A 167 8.05 9.97 -9.58
C SER A 167 7.91 9.44 -11.00
N LEU A 168 6.88 9.86 -11.74
CA LEU A 168 6.68 9.50 -13.14
C LEU A 168 7.82 10.01 -14.03
N GLN A 169 8.30 11.23 -13.80
CA GLN A 169 9.47 11.76 -14.50
C GLN A 169 10.74 10.96 -14.20
N ALA A 170 10.94 10.56 -12.93
CA ALA A 170 12.07 9.71 -12.55
C ALA A 170 11.98 8.31 -13.20
N ASP A 171 10.79 7.74 -13.30
CA ASP A 171 10.55 6.45 -13.97
C ASP A 171 10.76 6.56 -15.49
N ILE A 172 10.29 7.63 -16.13
CA ILE A 172 10.54 7.91 -17.56
C ILE A 172 12.05 8.04 -17.81
N ALA A 173 12.78 8.77 -16.96
CA ALA A 173 14.22 8.91 -17.07
C ALA A 173 14.95 7.57 -16.86
N THR A 174 14.51 6.75 -15.90
CA THR A 174 15.09 5.43 -15.63
C THR A 174 14.82 4.45 -16.78
N ASN A 175 13.59 4.38 -17.29
CA ASN A 175 13.24 3.55 -18.44
C ASN A 175 13.97 3.99 -19.71
N SER A 176 14.16 5.30 -19.91
CA SER A 176 14.97 5.82 -21.03
C SER A 176 16.43 5.38 -20.93
N LYS A 177 17.03 5.36 -19.73
CA LYS A 177 18.38 4.82 -19.51
C LYS A 177 18.45 3.31 -19.81
N ILE A 178 17.45 2.53 -19.38
CA ILE A 178 17.39 1.08 -19.65
C ILE A 178 17.25 0.81 -21.16
N ALA A 179 16.40 1.56 -21.86
CA ALA A 179 16.25 1.46 -23.30
C ALA A 179 17.54 1.80 -24.06
N ALA A 180 18.30 2.80 -23.59
CA ALA A 180 19.61 3.14 -24.16
C ALA A 180 20.69 2.06 -23.93
N VAL A 181 20.63 1.34 -22.81
CA VAL A 181 21.50 0.18 -22.55
C VAL A 181 21.08 -1.03 -23.41
N ALA A 182 19.78 -1.27 -23.56
CA ALA A 182 19.29 -2.35 -24.42
C ALA A 182 19.64 -2.14 -25.90
N SER A 183 19.59 -0.89 -26.39
CA SER A 183 19.97 -0.55 -27.77
C SER A 183 21.47 -0.68 -28.02
N THR A 184 22.33 -0.32 -27.07
CA THR A 184 23.79 -0.53 -27.18
C THR A 184 24.17 -2.00 -27.18
N VAL A 185 23.52 -2.84 -26.36
CA VAL A 185 23.73 -4.30 -26.36
C VAL A 185 23.25 -4.94 -27.67
N THR A 186 22.11 -4.50 -28.21
CA THR A 186 21.57 -5.01 -29.49
C THR A 186 22.44 -4.57 -30.67
N ALA A 187 22.95 -3.33 -30.65
CA ALA A 187 23.90 -2.84 -31.64
C ALA A 187 25.18 -3.66 -31.64
N PHE A 188 25.75 -3.97 -30.47
CA PHE A 188 26.98 -4.76 -30.36
C PHE A 188 26.85 -6.20 -30.89
N ASN A 189 25.66 -6.79 -30.80
CA ASN A 189 25.38 -8.12 -31.34
C ASN A 189 25.14 -8.12 -32.86
N THR A 190 24.75 -6.97 -33.42
CA THR A 190 24.52 -6.80 -34.87
C THR A 190 25.82 -6.52 -35.61
N THR A 191 26.79 -5.83 -34.99
CA THR A 191 28.11 -5.55 -35.59
C THR A 191 29.07 -6.76 -35.58
N ARG A 192 28.67 -7.88 -34.97
CA ARG A 192 29.48 -9.12 -34.86
C ARG A 192 28.99 -10.27 -35.75
N LYS A 193 27.99 -10.03 -36.62
CA LYS A 193 27.67 -10.89 -37.77
C LYS A 193 28.41 -10.38 -39.00
#